data_AF-A0A438NGH2-F1
#
_entry.id   AF-A0A438NGH2-F1
#
_cell.length_a   1.000
_cell.length_b   1.000
_cell.length_c   1.000
_cell.angle_alpha   90.00
_cell.angle_beta   90.00
_cell.angle_gamma   90.00
#
_symmetry.space_group_name_H-M   'P 1'
#
loop_
_entity.id
_entity.type
_entity.pdbx_description
1 polymer ?
#
loop_
_entity_poly.entity_id
_entity_poly.type
_entity_poly.pdbx_seq_one_letter_code
_entity_poly.pdbx_strand_id
1 'polypeptide(L)'
;MSNNAGSNAHAGAGKDKSSAKHVTPLASPSSHFQVTPPGIAYLQYSLEHEPEYLCQIRDLITKDLSEPYSIYVYRYFLYQWAELCFLAVDTTDSNKLAGVVICKLEQHRGGPMRGYIAMLATKEGFRGKGIAKTLVSKAIDLMIEKDADEIALETEETNTAAIKLYERLGFLRSKKLHRYYLNGNSAYRLLLYLKEGVGSIQTDYDPYHDLPPSAQDDPGYQHDHGPHVIHSHSIV
;
A
#
# COMPACT_ATOMS: atom_id res chain seq x y z
N MET A 1 -15.98 -65.26 -28.38
CA MET A 1 -16.34 -64.95 -29.78
C MET A 1 -17.51 -63.99 -29.78
N SER A 2 -17.78 -63.30 -30.89
CA SER A 2 -18.91 -62.39 -31.17
C SER A 2 -20.29 -63.04 -30.89
N ASN A 3 -21.46 -62.40 -30.81
CA ASN A 3 -21.97 -61.04 -31.11
C ASN A 3 -23.39 -60.90 -30.43
N ASN A 4 -24.14 -59.78 -30.31
CA ASN A 4 -24.01 -58.34 -30.57
C ASN A 4 -25.15 -57.57 -29.78
N ALA A 5 -25.23 -56.24 -29.94
CA ALA A 5 -26.45 -55.40 -29.97
C ALA A 5 -27.41 -55.30 -28.74
N GLY A 6 -27.23 -54.22 -27.96
CA GLY A 6 -28.18 -53.08 -27.92
C GLY A 6 -29.58 -53.20 -27.29
N SER A 7 -29.88 -52.27 -26.37
CA SER A 7 -31.23 -51.82 -25.98
C SER A 7 -31.15 -50.36 -25.51
N ASN A 8 -32.20 -49.56 -25.65
CA ASN A 8 -32.11 -48.10 -25.62
C ASN A 8 -33.09 -47.40 -24.64
N ALA A 9 -32.61 -46.32 -24.02
CA ALA A 9 -33.29 -45.18 -23.41
C ALA A 9 -34.68 -45.31 -22.72
N HIS A 10 -34.70 -45.09 -21.40
CA HIS A 10 -35.57 -44.10 -20.73
C HIS A 10 -34.78 -43.48 -19.56
N ALA A 11 -34.44 -42.18 -19.53
CA ALA A 11 -35.30 -40.99 -19.50
C ALA A 11 -35.79 -40.64 -18.07
N GLY A 12 -35.02 -39.80 -17.37
CA GLY A 12 -35.40 -39.16 -16.11
C GLY A 12 -34.64 -37.84 -15.98
N ALA A 13 -35.35 -36.71 -15.84
CA ALA A 13 -34.77 -35.38 -15.99
C ALA A 13 -34.66 -34.62 -14.65
N GLY A 14 -33.43 -34.27 -14.25
CA GLY A 14 -33.15 -33.30 -13.19
C GLY A 14 -32.58 -32.01 -13.80
N LYS A 15 -33.16 -30.86 -13.47
CA LYS A 15 -32.70 -29.52 -13.93
C LYS A 15 -32.21 -28.67 -12.75
N ASP A 16 -30.97 -28.84 -12.35
CA ASP A 16 -30.32 -27.87 -11.45
C ASP A 16 -29.72 -26.71 -12.25
N LYS A 17 -30.54 -25.67 -12.45
CA LYS A 17 -30.05 -24.35 -12.88
C LYS A 17 -29.54 -23.58 -11.66
N SER A 18 -28.31 -23.88 -11.23
CA SER A 18 -27.61 -22.99 -10.30
C SER A 18 -27.26 -21.68 -11.03
N SER A 19 -28.00 -20.62 -10.71
CA SER A 19 -27.80 -19.30 -11.33
C SER A 19 -26.51 -18.66 -10.81
N ALA A 20 -25.46 -18.68 -11.62
CA ALA A 20 -24.27 -17.87 -11.40
C ALA A 20 -24.68 -16.38 -11.34
N LYS A 21 -24.66 -15.79 -10.14
CA LYS A 21 -24.90 -14.36 -9.95
C LYS A 21 -23.75 -13.61 -10.59
N HIS A 22 -24.02 -12.92 -11.69
CA HIS A 22 -23.05 -12.06 -12.36
C HIS A 22 -22.82 -10.82 -11.49
N VAL A 23 -21.88 -10.90 -10.55
CA VAL A 23 -21.47 -9.75 -9.73
C VAL A 23 -20.76 -8.75 -10.63
N THR A 24 -21.45 -7.67 -10.97
CA THR A 24 -20.81 -6.49 -11.58
C THR A 24 -19.73 -5.98 -10.62
N PRO A 25 -18.48 -5.80 -11.05
CA PRO A 25 -17.45 -5.25 -10.18
C PRO A 25 -17.89 -3.89 -9.64
N LEU A 26 -17.96 -3.76 -8.32
CA LEU A 26 -18.14 -2.46 -7.69
C LEU A 26 -16.90 -1.62 -8.04
N ALA A 27 -17.09 -0.42 -8.58
CA ALA A 27 -15.97 0.43 -8.96
C ALA A 27 -15.10 0.71 -7.73
N SER A 28 -13.80 0.41 -7.81
CA SER A 28 -12.94 0.45 -6.62
C SER A 28 -12.81 1.87 -6.07
N PRO A 29 -12.58 2.06 -4.76
CA PRO A 29 -12.61 3.38 -4.12
C PRO A 29 -11.70 4.40 -4.81
N SER A 30 -10.48 3.99 -5.20
CA SER A 30 -9.52 4.86 -5.89
C SER A 30 -9.60 4.82 -7.42
N SER A 31 -10.56 4.11 -8.03
CA SER A 31 -10.67 3.94 -9.49
C SER A 31 -10.61 5.26 -10.27
N HIS A 32 -11.26 6.32 -9.76
CA HIS A 32 -11.26 7.67 -10.32
C HIS A 32 -9.90 8.39 -10.30
N PHE A 33 -8.89 7.82 -9.64
CA PHE A 33 -7.50 8.27 -9.65
C PHE A 33 -6.59 7.45 -10.58
N GLN A 34 -7.09 6.33 -11.12
CA GLN A 34 -6.31 5.41 -11.95
C GLN A 34 -6.37 5.84 -13.42
N VAL A 35 -5.20 6.21 -13.96
CA VAL A 35 -5.02 6.55 -15.38
C VAL A 35 -4.06 5.57 -16.05
N THR A 36 -4.35 5.21 -17.30
CA THR A 36 -3.51 4.36 -18.14
C THR A 36 -3.02 5.18 -19.35
N PRO A 37 -1.82 5.77 -19.28
CA PRO A 37 -1.24 6.48 -20.41
C PRO A 37 -1.02 5.55 -21.62
N PRO A 38 -1.08 6.05 -22.86
CA PRO A 38 -0.71 5.27 -24.04
C PRO A 38 0.69 4.66 -23.89
N GLY A 39 0.81 3.37 -24.20
CA GLY A 39 2.06 2.60 -24.06
C GLY A 39 2.37 2.10 -22.65
N ILE A 40 1.52 2.34 -21.65
CA ILE A 40 1.72 1.83 -20.28
C ILE A 40 0.72 0.72 -19.96
N ALA A 41 1.24 -0.41 -19.49
CA ALA A 41 0.46 -1.42 -18.77
C ALA A 41 0.83 -1.41 -17.28
N TYR A 42 -0.11 -1.82 -16.43
CA TYR A 42 0.13 -2.06 -15.01
C TYR A 42 0.07 -3.55 -14.71
N LEU A 43 1.07 -4.07 -14.03
CA LEU A 43 1.16 -5.47 -13.62
C LEU A 43 1.14 -5.55 -12.10
N GLN A 44 0.44 -6.53 -11.55
CA GLN A 44 0.64 -6.96 -10.16
C GLN A 44 1.91 -7.83 -10.11
N TYR A 45 2.76 -7.63 -9.12
CA TYR A 45 4.02 -8.37 -9.03
C TYR A 45 3.80 -9.82 -8.56
N SER A 46 4.57 -10.74 -9.13
CA SER A 46 4.68 -12.13 -8.67
C SER A 46 6.15 -12.54 -8.68
N LEU A 47 6.52 -13.60 -7.95
CA LEU A 47 7.91 -14.05 -7.89
C LEU A 47 8.47 -14.56 -9.23
N GLU A 48 7.59 -14.95 -10.16
CA GLU A 48 7.95 -15.29 -11.55
C GLU A 48 8.57 -14.10 -12.31
N HIS A 49 8.23 -12.87 -11.91
CA HIS A 49 8.76 -11.63 -12.48
C HIS A 49 10.12 -11.21 -11.90
N GLU A 50 10.65 -11.88 -10.86
CA GLU A 50 11.93 -11.50 -10.23
C GLU A 50 13.11 -11.43 -11.22
N PRO A 51 13.34 -12.43 -12.11
CA PRO A 51 14.50 -12.43 -13.00
C PRO A 51 14.52 -11.27 -14.02
N GLU A 52 13.34 -10.76 -14.40
CA GLU A 52 13.18 -9.67 -15.36
C GLU A 52 13.18 -8.30 -14.67
N TYR A 53 12.53 -8.18 -13.51
CA TYR A 53 12.25 -6.88 -12.90
C TYR A 53 13.10 -6.53 -11.68
N LEU A 54 13.67 -7.47 -10.91
CA LEU A 54 14.36 -7.11 -9.66
C LEU A 54 15.54 -6.15 -9.87
N CYS A 55 16.32 -6.36 -10.93
CA CYS A 55 17.39 -5.43 -11.33
C CYS A 55 16.83 -4.06 -11.76
N GLN A 56 15.76 -4.04 -12.56
CA GLN A 56 15.13 -2.79 -13.01
C GLN A 56 14.53 -2.00 -11.84
N ILE A 57 13.90 -2.68 -10.88
CA ILE A 57 13.31 -2.12 -9.66
C ILE A 57 14.40 -1.45 -8.80
N ARG A 58 15.49 -2.17 -8.50
CA ARG A 58 16.63 -1.64 -7.76
C ARG A 58 17.26 -0.45 -8.48
N ASP A 59 17.56 -0.61 -9.77
CA ASP A 59 18.28 0.40 -10.57
C ASP A 59 17.42 1.64 -10.87
N LEU A 60 16.10 1.59 -10.67
CA LEU A 60 15.20 2.73 -10.65
C LEU A 60 15.13 3.36 -9.25
N ILE A 61 14.93 2.57 -8.21
CA ILE A 61 14.79 3.06 -6.82
C ILE A 61 16.08 3.75 -6.33
N THR A 62 17.26 3.21 -6.64
CA THR A 62 18.57 3.82 -6.32
C THR A 62 18.85 5.14 -7.07
N LYS A 63 18.01 5.52 -8.06
CA LYS A 63 18.09 6.82 -8.75
C LYS A 63 17.02 7.82 -8.28
N ASP A 64 15.88 7.32 -7.80
CA ASP A 64 14.73 8.13 -7.37
C ASP A 64 14.72 8.41 -5.86
N LEU A 65 15.30 7.53 -5.03
CA LEU A 65 15.30 7.64 -3.56
C LEU A 65 16.73 7.82 -3.01
N SER A 66 16.82 8.52 -1.88
CA SER A 66 18.07 8.88 -1.17
C SER A 66 18.67 7.74 -0.33
N GLU A 67 17.92 6.67 -0.07
CA GLU A 67 18.30 5.60 0.86
C GLU A 67 18.93 4.38 0.16
N PRO A 68 20.14 3.94 0.57
CA PRO A 68 20.88 2.86 -0.08
C PRO A 68 20.42 1.46 0.39
N TYR A 69 19.28 0.99 -0.12
CA TYR A 69 18.75 -0.33 0.21
C TYR A 69 19.63 -1.48 -0.33
N SER A 70 19.91 -2.48 0.52
CA SER A 70 20.55 -3.73 0.10
C SER A 70 19.55 -4.64 -0.63
N ILE A 71 20.05 -5.59 -1.44
CA ILE A 71 19.21 -6.52 -2.21
C ILE A 71 18.23 -7.33 -1.33
N TYR A 72 18.60 -7.57 -0.07
CA TYR A 72 17.78 -8.27 0.92
C TYR A 72 16.53 -7.48 1.33
N VAL A 73 16.58 -6.14 1.32
CA VAL A 73 15.40 -5.30 1.63
C VAL A 73 14.33 -5.48 0.55
N TYR A 74 14.71 -5.38 -0.73
CA TYR A 74 13.79 -5.60 -1.84
C TYR A 74 13.17 -7.01 -1.79
N ARG A 75 13.99 -8.05 -1.58
CA ARG A 75 13.49 -9.43 -1.46
C ARG A 75 12.59 -9.64 -0.25
N TYR A 76 12.91 -9.07 0.91
CA TYR A 76 12.05 -9.13 2.10
C TYR A 76 10.63 -8.64 1.77
N PHE A 77 10.48 -7.49 1.12
CA PHE A 77 9.15 -7.02 0.69
C PHE A 77 8.54 -7.91 -0.41
N LEU A 78 9.27 -8.15 -1.49
CA LEU A 78 8.76 -8.82 -2.70
C LEU A 78 8.44 -10.31 -2.50
N TYR A 79 8.97 -10.97 -1.45
CA TYR A 79 8.69 -12.37 -1.15
C TYR A 79 7.49 -12.56 -0.21
N GLN A 80 7.24 -11.61 0.70
CA GLN A 80 6.14 -11.70 1.68
C GLN A 80 4.86 -10.98 1.20
N TRP A 81 5.00 -9.93 0.39
CA TRP A 81 3.87 -9.11 -0.09
C TRP A 81 3.95 -8.83 -1.60
N ALA A 82 4.35 -9.83 -2.38
CA ALA A 82 4.40 -9.79 -3.85
C ALA A 82 3.13 -9.14 -4.44
N GLU A 83 1.97 -9.63 -4.04
CA GLU A 83 0.65 -9.19 -4.48
C GLU A 83 0.32 -7.71 -4.18
N LEU A 84 0.90 -7.11 -3.14
CA LEU A 84 0.71 -5.68 -2.81
C LEU A 84 1.64 -4.75 -3.61
N CYS A 85 2.60 -5.32 -4.33
CA CYS A 85 3.56 -4.58 -5.14
C CYS A 85 3.06 -4.52 -6.59
N PHE A 86 3.15 -3.34 -7.21
CA PHE A 86 2.70 -3.12 -8.59
C PHE A 86 3.78 -2.49 -9.44
N LEU A 87 3.85 -2.93 -10.70
CA LEU A 87 4.74 -2.40 -11.73
C LEU A 87 3.92 -1.58 -12.74
N ALA A 88 4.54 -0.55 -13.30
CA ALA A 88 4.13 0.08 -14.54
C ALA A 88 5.21 -0.19 -15.59
N VAL A 89 4.83 -0.76 -16.73
CA VAL A 89 5.75 -1.20 -17.79
C VAL A 89 5.44 -0.51 -19.11
N ASP A 90 6.49 -0.18 -19.86
CA ASP A 90 6.39 0.41 -21.19
C ASP A 90 6.23 -0.68 -22.25
N THR A 91 5.01 -0.87 -22.74
CA THR A 91 4.69 -1.88 -23.78
C THR A 91 5.21 -1.49 -25.16
N THR A 92 5.81 -0.31 -25.32
CA THR A 92 6.47 0.14 -26.56
C THR A 92 7.99 -0.05 -26.53
N ASP A 93 8.59 -0.25 -25.35
CA ASP A 93 10.03 -0.49 -25.14
C ASP A 93 10.27 -1.82 -24.39
N SER A 94 9.78 -2.92 -24.96
CA SER A 94 9.98 -4.30 -24.47
C SER A 94 9.64 -4.51 -22.99
N ASN A 95 8.51 -3.96 -22.53
CA ASN A 95 8.02 -4.01 -21.15
C ASN A 95 8.98 -3.45 -20.09
N LYS A 96 9.95 -2.61 -20.46
CA LYS A 96 10.88 -2.00 -19.49
C LYS A 96 10.13 -1.19 -18.43
N LEU A 97 10.65 -1.25 -17.21
CA LEU A 97 10.02 -0.63 -16.04
C LEU A 97 9.93 0.91 -16.21
N ALA A 98 8.70 1.43 -16.14
CA ALA A 98 8.37 2.85 -16.13
C ALA A 98 8.13 3.36 -14.70
N GLY A 99 7.65 2.51 -13.79
CA GLY A 99 7.48 2.83 -12.37
C GLY A 99 7.18 1.60 -11.52
N VAL A 100 7.35 1.73 -10.20
CA VAL A 100 7.10 0.65 -9.23
C VAL A 100 6.59 1.23 -7.92
N VAL A 101 5.68 0.50 -7.27
CA VAL A 101 5.37 0.67 -5.84
C VAL A 101 5.61 -0.66 -5.12
N ILE A 102 6.30 -0.59 -3.97
CA ILE A 102 6.58 -1.72 -3.09
C ILE A 102 5.92 -1.47 -1.74
N CYS A 103 5.14 -2.45 -1.28
CA CYS A 103 4.26 -2.32 -0.14
C CYS A 103 4.36 -3.52 0.81
N LYS A 104 3.78 -3.38 2.01
CA LYS A 104 3.40 -4.48 2.88
C LYS A 104 2.08 -4.24 3.63
N LEU A 105 1.57 -5.27 4.27
CA LEU A 105 0.42 -5.23 5.18
C LEU A 105 0.68 -6.15 6.37
N GLU A 106 0.70 -5.59 7.58
CA GLU A 106 0.98 -6.30 8.84
C GLU A 106 0.28 -5.60 10.02
N GLN A 107 0.06 -6.32 11.12
CA GLN A 107 -0.41 -5.72 12.37
C GLN A 107 0.69 -4.84 12.99
N HIS A 108 0.40 -3.56 13.23
CA HIS A 108 1.39 -2.61 13.73
C HIS A 108 1.45 -2.60 15.26
N ARG A 109 2.35 -3.40 15.83
CA ARG A 109 2.67 -3.41 17.28
C ARG A 109 1.42 -3.61 18.14
N GLY A 110 0.71 -4.72 17.92
CA GLY A 110 -0.56 -5.06 18.60
C GLY A 110 -1.78 -4.24 18.18
N GLY A 111 -1.59 -3.03 17.69
CA GLY A 111 -2.65 -2.16 17.19
C GLY A 111 -3.11 -2.51 15.76
N PRO A 112 -3.39 -1.51 14.90
CA PRO A 112 -4.11 -1.70 13.64
C PRO A 112 -3.38 -2.55 12.60
N MET A 113 -4.15 -3.22 11.74
CA MET A 113 -3.70 -3.85 10.50
C MET A 113 -3.29 -2.76 9.50
N ARG A 114 -1.99 -2.46 9.45
CA ARG A 114 -1.44 -1.29 8.77
C ARG A 114 -0.81 -1.66 7.43
N GLY A 115 -1.35 -1.10 6.36
CA GLY A 115 -0.66 -1.03 5.07
C GLY A 115 0.54 -0.08 5.16
N TYR A 116 1.63 -0.39 4.45
CA TYR A 116 2.82 0.46 4.42
C TYR A 116 3.38 0.56 3.01
N ILE A 117 3.53 1.79 2.51
CA ILE A 117 4.15 2.06 1.21
C ILE A 117 5.64 2.30 1.45
N ALA A 118 6.45 1.29 1.17
CA ALA A 118 7.88 1.30 1.52
C ALA A 118 8.73 2.06 0.50
N MET A 119 8.45 1.87 -0.79
CA MET A 119 9.20 2.49 -1.89
C MET A 119 8.23 2.82 -3.04
N LEU A 120 8.35 4.00 -3.63
CA LEU A 120 7.63 4.44 -4.82
C LEU A 120 8.61 5.17 -5.74
N ALA A 121 8.71 4.75 -6.99
CA ALA A 121 9.59 5.38 -7.98
C ALA A 121 8.93 5.44 -9.37
N THR A 122 9.32 6.42 -10.20
CA THR A 122 8.82 6.55 -11.58
C THR A 122 9.89 7.19 -12.46
N LYS A 123 10.33 6.41 -13.45
CA LYS A 123 11.37 6.73 -14.43
C LYS A 123 11.09 8.10 -15.06
N GLU A 124 12.10 8.94 -15.16
CA GLU A 124 11.93 10.39 -15.36
C GLU A 124 11.02 10.77 -16.54
N GLY A 125 11.24 10.19 -17.73
CA GLY A 125 10.41 10.41 -18.93
C GLY A 125 8.95 9.92 -18.84
N PHE A 126 8.55 9.34 -17.72
CA PHE A 126 7.19 8.86 -17.40
C PHE A 126 6.54 9.66 -16.27
N ARG A 127 7.27 10.56 -15.60
CA ARG A 127 6.72 11.49 -14.60
C ARG A 127 5.68 12.43 -15.23
N GLY A 128 4.82 13.01 -14.40
CA GLY A 128 3.69 13.84 -14.85
C GLY A 128 2.51 13.08 -15.46
N LYS A 129 2.71 11.86 -16.01
CA LYS A 129 1.67 11.04 -16.67
C LYS A 129 0.72 10.30 -15.70
N GLY A 130 0.69 10.67 -14.42
CA GLY A 130 -0.18 10.06 -13.39
C GLY A 130 0.21 8.66 -12.89
N ILE A 131 1.21 8.00 -13.49
CA ILE A 131 1.62 6.61 -13.20
C ILE A 131 1.83 6.32 -11.70
N ALA A 132 2.59 7.16 -11.00
CA ALA A 132 2.80 7.03 -9.55
C ALA A 132 1.47 7.09 -8.76
N LYS A 133 0.49 7.89 -9.22
CA LYS A 133 -0.83 7.96 -8.58
C LYS A 133 -1.62 6.67 -8.83
N THR A 134 -1.61 6.14 -10.05
CA THR A 134 -2.28 4.87 -10.38
C THR A 134 -1.68 3.69 -9.61
N LEU A 135 -0.35 3.62 -9.50
CA LEU A 135 0.35 2.57 -8.74
C LEU A 135 -0.07 2.56 -7.26
N VAL A 136 0.00 3.72 -6.59
CA VAL A 136 -0.44 3.84 -5.19
C VAL A 136 -1.93 3.57 -5.04
N SER A 137 -2.77 4.03 -5.98
CA SER A 137 -4.21 3.79 -5.99
C SER A 137 -4.53 2.28 -6.02
N LYS A 138 -3.86 1.50 -6.88
CA LYS A 138 -4.01 0.04 -6.93
C LYS A 138 -3.55 -0.66 -5.64
N ALA A 139 -2.46 -0.18 -5.03
CA ALA A 139 -2.02 -0.68 -3.74
C ALA A 139 -3.02 -0.37 -2.61
N ILE A 140 -3.63 0.82 -2.60
CA ILE A 140 -4.68 1.20 -1.63
C ILE A 140 -5.92 0.31 -1.81
N ASP A 141 -6.42 0.13 -3.04
CA ASP A 141 -7.60 -0.70 -3.30
C ASP A 141 -7.41 -2.13 -2.76
N LEU A 142 -6.25 -2.74 -3.02
CA LEU A 142 -5.96 -4.10 -2.55
C LEU A 142 -5.68 -4.16 -1.04
N MET A 143 -5.11 -3.12 -0.42
CA MET A 143 -5.02 -3.04 1.04
C MET A 143 -6.41 -2.96 1.69
N ILE A 144 -7.36 -2.23 1.09
CA ILE A 144 -8.76 -2.19 1.53
C ILE A 144 -9.42 -3.56 1.36
N GLU A 145 -9.22 -4.24 0.23
CA GLU A 145 -9.73 -5.61 -0.01
C GLU A 145 -9.18 -6.63 1.01
N LYS A 146 -7.95 -6.41 1.49
CA LYS A 146 -7.31 -7.20 2.56
C LYS A 146 -7.55 -6.67 3.98
N ASP A 147 -8.61 -5.89 4.17
CA ASP A 147 -9.10 -5.36 5.45
C ASP A 147 -8.09 -4.50 6.24
N ALA A 148 -7.24 -3.72 5.56
CA ALA A 148 -6.38 -2.75 6.22
C ALA A 148 -7.19 -1.67 6.96
N ASP A 149 -6.77 -1.34 8.19
CA ASP A 149 -7.36 -0.28 9.03
C ASP A 149 -6.86 1.12 8.62
N GLU A 150 -5.59 1.21 8.22
CA GLU A 150 -4.91 2.42 7.78
C GLU A 150 -3.71 2.10 6.88
N ILE A 151 -3.22 3.11 6.15
CA ILE A 151 -2.00 3.01 5.32
C ILE A 151 -1.02 4.11 5.73
N ALA A 152 0.25 3.77 5.92
CA ALA A 152 1.31 4.65 6.36
C ALA A 152 2.47 4.76 5.36
N LEU A 153 3.19 5.88 5.41
CA LEU A 153 4.46 6.10 4.71
C LEU A 153 5.26 7.26 5.32
N GLU A 154 6.55 7.33 4.97
CA GLU A 154 7.41 8.48 5.22
C GLU A 154 7.88 9.10 3.89
N THR A 155 8.03 10.43 3.86
CA THR A 155 8.66 11.13 2.73
C THR A 155 9.47 12.34 3.22
N GLU A 156 10.57 12.67 2.54
CA GLU A 156 11.40 13.85 2.85
C GLU A 156 10.56 15.13 2.83
N GLU A 157 10.78 16.03 3.79
CA GLU A 157 10.04 17.30 3.87
C GLU A 157 10.24 18.22 2.65
N THR A 158 11.33 18.00 1.92
CA THR A 158 11.69 18.64 0.65
C THR A 158 10.95 18.05 -0.56
N ASN A 159 10.42 16.83 -0.47
CA ASN A 159 9.78 16.11 -1.57
C ASN A 159 8.31 16.58 -1.76
N THR A 160 8.15 17.85 -2.12
CA THR A 160 6.85 18.48 -2.33
C THR A 160 6.01 17.81 -3.43
N ALA A 161 6.63 17.03 -4.33
CA ALA A 161 5.93 16.25 -5.35
C ALA A 161 5.24 15.01 -4.76
N ALA A 162 5.95 14.23 -3.94
CA ALA A 162 5.38 13.09 -3.23
C ALA A 162 4.32 13.52 -2.20
N ILE A 163 4.60 14.55 -1.40
CA ILE A 163 3.65 15.12 -0.43
C ILE A 163 2.33 15.49 -1.11
N LYS A 164 2.37 16.27 -2.21
CA LYS A 164 1.18 16.65 -2.99
C LYS A 164 0.49 15.47 -3.69
N LEU A 165 1.20 14.37 -3.96
CA LEU A 165 0.60 13.15 -4.52
C LEU A 165 -0.23 12.43 -3.46
N TYR A 166 0.33 12.24 -2.27
CA TYR A 166 -0.34 11.54 -1.16
C TYR A 166 -1.49 12.37 -0.55
N GLU A 167 -1.33 13.68 -0.39
CA GLU A 167 -2.42 14.57 0.05
C GLU A 167 -3.64 14.50 -0.89
N ARG A 168 -3.42 14.39 -2.21
CA ARG A 168 -4.48 14.17 -3.22
C ARG A 168 -5.05 12.76 -3.25
N LEU A 169 -4.52 11.85 -2.44
CA LEU A 169 -5.01 10.49 -2.20
C LEU A 169 -5.64 10.36 -0.80
N GLY A 170 -5.83 11.47 -0.07
CA GLY A 170 -6.46 11.51 1.25
C GLY A 170 -5.52 11.34 2.43
N PHE A 171 -4.20 11.22 2.21
CA PHE A 171 -3.24 11.08 3.31
C PHE A 171 -3.08 12.40 4.08
N LEU A 172 -3.12 12.30 5.41
CA LEU A 172 -2.91 13.39 6.36
C LEU A 172 -1.47 13.33 6.90
N ARG A 173 -0.85 14.49 7.14
CA ARG A 173 0.47 14.56 7.80
C ARG A 173 0.30 14.31 9.30
N SER A 174 0.71 13.13 9.77
CA SER A 174 0.52 12.68 11.16
C SER A 174 1.64 13.17 12.08
N LYS A 175 2.91 13.12 11.65
CA LYS A 175 4.06 13.48 12.49
C LYS A 175 5.23 13.98 11.65
N LYS A 176 6.00 14.95 12.18
CA LYS A 176 7.33 15.29 11.66
C LYS A 176 8.39 14.45 12.38
N LEU A 177 9.30 13.86 11.62
CA LEU A 177 10.40 13.02 12.11
C LEU A 177 11.71 13.73 11.79
N HIS A 178 12.34 14.32 12.80
CA HIS A 178 13.58 15.09 12.64
C HIS A 178 14.76 14.17 12.35
N ARG A 179 15.60 14.52 11.36
CA ARG A 179 16.81 13.77 10.96
C ARG A 179 16.55 12.28 10.72
N TYR A 180 15.47 11.98 9.99
CA TYR A 180 14.97 10.62 9.76
C TYR A 180 15.78 9.85 8.70
N TYR A 181 16.18 10.55 7.64
CA TYR A 181 16.97 9.98 6.54
C TYR A 181 18.48 10.07 6.84
N LEU A 182 19.29 9.20 6.22
CA LEU A 182 20.75 9.14 6.44
C LEU A 182 21.48 10.44 6.04
N ASN A 183 20.90 11.22 5.11
CA ASN A 183 21.38 12.55 4.75
C ASN A 183 21.12 13.63 5.84
N GLY A 184 20.36 13.30 6.89
CA GLY A 184 20.00 14.20 7.99
C GLY A 184 18.72 15.02 7.76
N ASN A 185 18.02 14.85 6.64
CA ASN A 185 16.76 15.55 6.36
C ASN A 185 15.62 15.02 7.24
N SER A 186 14.64 15.88 7.55
CA SER A 186 13.42 15.44 8.25
C SER A 186 12.45 14.77 7.28
N ALA A 187 11.66 13.83 7.79
CA ALA A 187 10.51 13.27 7.10
C ALA A 187 9.19 13.84 7.63
N TYR A 188 8.14 13.79 6.83
CA TYR A 188 6.77 13.69 7.33
C TYR A 188 6.31 12.24 7.26
N ARG A 189 5.76 11.73 8.36
CA ARG A 189 4.90 10.54 8.35
C ARG A 189 3.51 10.96 7.89
N LEU A 190 3.02 10.28 6.86
CA LEU A 190 1.67 10.44 6.33
C LEU A 190 0.84 9.19 6.67
N LEU A 191 -0.44 9.39 7.01
CA LEU A 191 -1.41 8.34 7.29
C LEU A 191 -2.69 8.54 6.47
N LEU A 192 -3.25 7.45 5.95
CA LEU A 192 -4.60 7.38 5.39
C LEU A 192 -5.40 6.40 6.24
N TYR A 193 -6.36 6.88 7.02
CA TYR A 193 -7.29 6.04 7.77
C TYR A 193 -8.35 5.46 6.83
N LEU A 194 -8.62 4.16 6.93
CA LEU A 194 -9.57 3.44 6.06
C LEU A 194 -10.86 3.06 6.80
N LYS A 195 -10.79 2.90 8.13
CA LYS A 195 -11.94 2.62 9.02
C LYS A 195 -12.06 3.69 10.11
N GLU A 196 -13.27 3.88 10.64
CA GLU A 196 -13.53 4.83 11.72
C GLU A 196 -12.87 4.36 13.04
N GLY A 197 -12.49 5.30 13.91
CA GLY A 197 -11.88 5.01 15.22
C GLY A 197 -10.43 4.52 15.20
N VAL A 198 -9.86 4.19 14.04
CA VAL A 198 -8.49 3.62 13.91
C VAL A 198 -7.40 4.49 14.54
N GLY A 199 -7.52 5.82 14.43
CA GLY A 199 -6.62 6.77 15.08
C GLY A 199 -6.65 6.76 16.62
N SER A 200 -7.55 6.00 17.24
CA SER A 200 -7.66 5.79 18.68
C SER A 200 -7.32 4.36 19.14
N ILE A 201 -6.94 3.46 18.20
CA ILE A 201 -6.49 2.11 18.55
C ILE A 201 -5.13 2.21 19.26
N GLN A 202 -5.05 1.67 20.47
CA GLN A 202 -3.79 1.58 21.20
C GLN A 202 -2.85 0.58 20.52
N THR A 203 -1.56 0.92 20.51
CA THR A 203 -0.47 0.00 20.14
C THR A 203 0.31 -0.37 21.40
N ASP A 204 0.91 -1.55 21.45
CA ASP A 204 1.79 -2.04 22.53
C ASP A 204 3.07 -1.18 22.72
N TYR A 205 3.24 -0.13 21.93
CA TYR A 205 4.32 0.83 22.06
C TYR A 205 4.02 1.88 23.13
N ASP A 206 4.35 1.54 24.37
CA ASP A 206 4.67 2.55 25.37
C ASP A 206 6.12 3.07 25.10
N PRO A 207 6.30 4.35 24.73
CA PRO A 207 7.63 4.94 24.54
C PRO A 207 8.41 5.18 25.85
N TYR A 208 7.80 4.95 27.02
CA TYR A 208 8.36 5.23 28.33
C TYR A 208 8.67 3.98 29.18
N HIS A 209 8.25 2.78 28.74
CA HIS A 209 8.44 1.52 29.45
C HIS A 209 9.93 1.16 29.70
N ASP A 210 10.84 1.64 28.85
CA ASP A 210 12.29 1.44 28.95
C ASP A 210 13.05 2.65 29.55
N LEU A 211 12.36 3.66 30.11
CA LEU A 211 13.05 4.75 30.80
C LEU A 211 13.67 4.26 32.13
N PRO A 212 14.93 4.65 32.45
CA PRO A 212 15.47 4.44 33.78
C PRO A 212 14.66 5.25 34.82
N PRO A 213 14.45 4.75 36.05
CA PRO A 213 13.64 5.43 37.07
C PRO A 213 14.06 6.89 37.34
N SER A 214 15.35 7.21 37.18
CA SER A 214 15.91 8.56 37.30
C SER A 214 15.36 9.58 36.28
N ALA A 215 14.56 9.16 35.30
CA ALA A 215 13.89 10.02 34.33
C ALA A 215 12.39 10.23 34.65
N GLN A 216 11.87 9.66 35.75
CA GLN A 216 10.48 9.83 36.21
C GLN A 216 10.35 10.90 37.31
N ASP A 217 11.46 11.29 37.95
CA ASP A 217 11.50 12.18 39.13
C ASP A 217 11.91 13.65 38.81
N ASP A 218 11.80 14.14 37.56
CA ASP A 218 12.03 15.57 37.25
C ASP A 218 10.74 16.38 37.44
N PRO A 219 10.63 17.25 38.47
CA PRO A 219 9.42 18.03 38.73
C PRO A 219 9.20 19.19 37.75
N GLY A 220 10.14 19.43 36.83
CA GLY A 220 10.09 20.55 35.88
C GLY A 220 9.06 20.40 34.76
N TYR A 221 8.58 19.18 34.48
CA TYR A 221 7.60 18.92 33.42
C TYR A 221 6.17 18.87 33.97
N GLN A 222 5.51 20.03 34.02
CA GLN A 222 4.07 20.09 34.30
C GLN A 222 3.28 19.42 33.15
N HIS A 223 2.64 18.29 33.45
CA HIS A 223 1.70 17.64 32.57
C HIS A 223 0.42 18.49 32.41
N ASP A 224 0.35 19.30 31.35
CA ASP A 224 -0.90 19.95 30.93
C ASP A 224 -1.86 18.93 30.30
N HIS A 225 -2.49 18.12 31.15
CA HIS A 225 -3.66 17.32 30.79
C HIS A 225 -4.91 18.20 30.69
N GLY A 226 -4.89 19.16 29.76
CA GLY A 226 -6.05 19.97 29.41
C GLY A 226 -7.23 19.08 29.01
N PRO A 227 -8.42 19.25 29.61
CA PRO A 227 -9.56 18.39 29.32
C PRO A 227 -10.09 18.65 27.91
N HIS A 228 -10.00 17.65 27.03
CA HIS A 228 -10.66 17.69 25.73
C HIS A 228 -12.19 17.66 25.91
N VAL A 229 -12.79 18.85 25.97
CA VAL A 229 -14.26 19.02 26.01
C VAL A 229 -14.88 18.49 24.73
N ILE A 230 -15.64 17.40 24.85
CA ILE A 230 -16.37 16.80 23.74
C ILE A 230 -17.57 17.68 23.39
N HIS A 231 -17.42 18.55 22.39
CA HIS A 231 -18.55 19.18 21.73
C HIS A 231 -19.17 18.20 20.71
N SER A 232 -20.09 17.37 21.19
CA SER A 232 -21.03 16.67 20.31
C SER A 232 -21.96 17.69 19.64
N HIS A 233 -22.00 17.69 18.31
CA HIS A 233 -23.05 18.33 17.53
C HIS A 233 -23.54 17.33 16.48
N SER A 234 -24.68 16.70 16.77
CA SER A 234 -25.43 15.93 15.79
C SER A 234 -25.93 16.89 14.71
N ILE A 235 -25.64 16.59 13.44
CA ILE A 235 -26.28 17.24 12.30
C ILE A 235 -27.40 16.33 11.80
N VAL A 236 -28.54 16.94 11.48
CA VAL A 236 -29.73 16.32 10.88
C VAL A 236 -29.86 16.81 9.44
#